data_AF-A0A2U1T0S7-F1
#
_entry.id   AF-A0A2U1T0S7-F1
#
_cell.length_a   1.000
_cell.length_b   1.000
_cell.length_c   1.000
_cell.angle_alpha   90.00
_cell.angle_beta   90.00
_cell.angle_gamma   90.00
#
_symmetry.space_group_name_H-M   'P 1'
#
loop_
_entity.id
_entity.type
_entity.pdbx_description
1 polymer ?
#
loop_
_entity_poly.entity_id
_entity_poly.type
_entity_poly.pdbx_seq_one_letter_code
_entity_poly.pdbx_strand_id
1 'polypeptide(L)'
;MADFGASYGAMEAMSNQLSTAREDIQTQLDNLKTAVDDLLGSEFKTQHASGKFGEGYGELTTGLKTATDGIGDMGEALKGMMQAIQELDSKMAGS
;
A
#
# COMPACT_ATOMS: atom_id res chain seq x y z
N MET A 1 -10.47 9.86 -31.74
CA MET A 1 -9.30 9.95 -30.84
C MET A 1 -9.67 10.76 -29.60
N ALA A 2 -10.54 10.23 -28.74
CA ALA A 2 -11.02 10.93 -27.53
C ALA A 2 -10.99 10.07 -26.26
N ASP A 3 -10.48 8.83 -26.33
CA ASP A 3 -10.65 7.86 -25.24
C ASP A 3 -9.39 7.72 -24.36
N PHE A 4 -8.20 7.90 -24.93
CA PHE A 4 -6.95 7.73 -24.19
C PHE A 4 -6.66 8.84 -23.18
N GLY A 5 -6.90 10.11 -23.51
CA GLY A 5 -6.63 11.23 -22.58
C GLY A 5 -7.44 11.14 -21.27
N ALA A 6 -8.70 10.72 -21.36
CA ALA A 6 -9.54 10.46 -20.19
C ALA A 6 -9.06 9.20 -19.42
N SER A 7 -8.62 8.16 -20.14
CA SER A 7 -8.06 6.94 -19.53
C SER A 7 -6.72 7.19 -18.81
N TYR A 8 -5.82 8.02 -19.34
CA TYR A 8 -4.54 8.36 -18.71
C TYR A 8 -4.75 9.12 -17.40
N GLY A 9 -5.58 10.15 -17.42
CA GLY A 9 -5.89 10.91 -16.21
C GLY A 9 -6.55 10.03 -15.13
N ALA A 10 -7.40 9.09 -15.51
CA ALA A 10 -8.00 8.14 -14.59
C ALA A 10 -6.97 7.15 -14.00
N MET A 11 -6.05 6.64 -14.82
CA MET A 11 -4.98 5.75 -14.36
C MET A 11 -4.00 6.47 -13.43
N GLU A 12 -3.64 7.71 -13.75
CA GLU A 12 -2.74 8.52 -12.92
C GLU A 12 -3.39 8.86 -11.58
N ALA A 13 -4.65 9.29 -11.59
CA ALA A 13 -5.42 9.55 -10.38
C ALA A 13 -5.53 8.31 -9.50
N MET A 14 -5.83 7.15 -10.08
CA MET A 14 -5.92 5.88 -9.34
C MET A 14 -4.56 5.47 -8.77
N SER A 15 -3.48 5.56 -9.54
CA SER A 15 -2.13 5.24 -9.06
C SER A 15 -1.74 6.11 -7.86
N ASN A 16 -2.02 7.41 -7.92
CA ASN A 16 -1.77 8.33 -6.81
C ASN A 16 -2.63 7.97 -5.59
N GLN A 17 -3.91 7.65 -5.79
CA GLN A 17 -4.79 7.21 -4.69
C GLN A 17 -4.27 5.93 -4.02
N LEU A 18 -3.80 4.95 -4.80
CA LEU A 18 -3.21 3.71 -4.26
C LEU A 18 -1.92 3.99 -3.48
N SER A 19 -1.06 4.88 -3.99
CA SER A 19 0.18 5.29 -3.31
C SER A 19 -0.11 5.94 -1.95
N THR A 20 -1.05 6.88 -1.92
CA THR A 20 -1.46 7.54 -0.67
C THR A 20 -2.09 6.55 0.31
N ALA A 21 -2.99 5.68 -0.16
CA ALA A 21 -3.62 4.68 0.69
C ALA A 21 -2.59 3.71 1.30
N ARG A 22 -1.56 3.32 0.53
CA ARG A 22 -0.44 2.51 1.05
C ARG A 22 0.27 3.21 2.21
N GLU A 23 0.65 4.46 2.03
CA GLU A 23 1.38 5.23 3.06
C GLU A 23 0.54 5.43 4.33
N ASP A 24 -0.74 5.75 4.16
CA ASP A 24 -1.69 5.93 5.27
C ASP A 24 -1.86 4.63 6.06
N ILE A 25 -2.04 3.50 5.37
CA ILE A 25 -2.19 2.19 6.02
C ILE A 25 -0.89 1.78 6.72
N GLN A 26 0.28 1.95 6.09
CA GLN A 26 1.56 1.63 6.73
C GLN A 26 1.76 2.43 8.02
N THR A 27 1.49 3.73 7.97
CA THR A 27 1.56 4.62 9.13
C THR A 27 0.61 4.16 10.24
N GLN A 28 -0.62 3.80 9.89
CA GLN A 28 -1.59 3.30 10.87
C GLN A 28 -1.15 1.97 11.51
N LEU A 29 -0.59 1.05 10.72
CA LEU A 29 -0.08 -0.23 11.22
C LEU A 29 1.09 -0.03 12.18
N ASP A 30 2.01 0.89 11.87
CA ASP A 30 3.14 1.21 12.74
C ASP A 30 2.68 1.84 14.06
N ASN A 31 1.76 2.81 14.00
CA ASN A 31 1.20 3.45 15.19
C ASN A 31 0.51 2.43 16.12
N LEU A 32 -0.29 1.52 15.56
CA LEU A 32 -0.96 0.49 16.34
C LEU A 32 0.03 -0.52 16.92
N LYS A 33 1.07 -0.89 16.18
CA LYS A 33 2.13 -1.77 16.66
C LYS A 33 2.86 -1.18 17.87
N THR A 34 3.22 0.10 17.82
CA THR A 34 3.80 0.80 18.97
C THR A 34 2.87 0.79 20.18
N ALA A 35 1.59 1.14 19.98
CA ALA A 35 0.61 1.14 21.07
C ALA A 35 0.42 -0.25 21.71
N VAL A 36 0.44 -1.31 20.91
CA VAL A 36 0.35 -2.69 21.40
C VAL A 36 1.62 -3.09 22.15
N ASP A 37 2.80 -2.73 21.65
CA ASP A 37 4.07 -3.00 22.32
C ASP A 37 4.14 -2.29 23.69
N ASP A 38 3.70 -1.04 23.76
CA ASP A 38 3.61 -0.27 25.00
C ASP A 38 2.66 -0.94 26.01
N LEU A 39 1.48 -1.40 25.54
CA LEU A 39 0.50 -2.13 26.36
C LEU A 39 1.11 -3.42 26.94
N LEU A 40 1.81 -4.20 26.13
CA LEU A 40 2.49 -5.44 26.56
C LEU A 40 3.69 -5.16 27.47
N GLY A 41 4.31 -3.99 27.32
CA GLY A 41 5.42 -3.50 28.12
C GLY A 41 5.04 -2.94 29.50
N SER A 42 3.77 -2.59 29.73
CA SER A 42 3.32 -1.89 30.93
C SER A 42 2.08 -2.55 31.57
N GLU A 43 0.91 -2.34 30.98
CA GLU A 43 -0.40 -2.58 31.61
C GLU A 43 -0.92 -4.01 31.42
N PHE A 44 -0.47 -4.73 30.39
CA PHE A 44 -0.94 -6.08 30.07
C PHE A 44 0.19 -7.11 30.12
N LYS A 45 0.74 -7.33 31.31
CA LYS A 45 1.73 -8.39 31.58
C LYS A 45 1.10 -9.56 32.33
N THR A 46 1.02 -10.70 31.65
CA THR A 46 0.57 -11.98 32.23
C THR A 46 1.60 -13.07 31.94
N GLN A 47 1.53 -14.22 32.63
CA GLN A 47 2.50 -15.30 32.41
C GLN A 47 2.45 -15.91 31.00
N HIS A 48 1.29 -15.91 30.33
CA HIS A 48 1.12 -16.60 29.03
C HIS A 48 0.27 -15.84 28.01
N ALA A 49 -0.80 -15.15 28.43
CA ALA A 49 -1.76 -14.54 27.50
C ALA A 49 -1.15 -13.35 26.74
N SER A 50 -0.36 -12.52 27.41
CA SER A 50 0.30 -11.36 26.81
C SER A 50 1.37 -11.76 25.79
N GLY A 51 2.11 -12.86 26.05
CA GLY A 51 3.06 -13.42 25.08
C GLY A 51 2.37 -13.87 23.79
N LYS A 52 1.35 -14.72 23.91
CA LYS A 52 0.57 -15.19 22.75
C LYS A 52 -0.12 -14.06 21.98
N PHE A 53 -0.62 -13.06 22.70
CA PHE A 53 -1.20 -11.88 22.07
C PHE A 53 -0.16 -11.11 21.25
N GLY A 54 1.03 -10.87 21.81
CA GLY A 54 2.12 -10.18 21.11
C GLY A 54 2.58 -10.93 19.86
N GLU A 55 2.73 -12.25 19.93
CA GLU A 55 3.05 -13.10 18.77
C GLU A 55 2.00 -12.96 17.66
N GLY A 56 0.72 -13.20 18.00
CA GLY A 56 -0.37 -13.10 17.03
C GLY A 56 -0.54 -11.70 16.44
N TYR A 57 -0.29 -10.65 17.23
CA TYR A 57 -0.33 -9.28 16.73
C TYR A 57 0.85 -8.97 15.79
N GLY A 58 2.02 -9.53 16.06
CA GLY A 58 3.19 -9.46 15.17
C GLY A 58 2.93 -10.12 13.81
N GLU A 59 2.34 -11.32 13.81
CA GLU A 59 1.94 -12.03 12.58
C GLU A 59 0.90 -11.22 11.78
N LEU A 60 -0.14 -10.71 12.46
CA LEU A 60 -1.16 -9.86 11.85
C LEU A 60 -0.53 -8.62 11.18
N THR A 61 0.30 -7.88 11.92
CA THR A 61 0.94 -6.66 11.42
C THR A 61 1.80 -6.96 10.19
N THR A 62 2.53 -8.08 10.21
CA THR A 62 3.37 -8.52 9.09
C THR A 62 2.52 -8.82 7.85
N GLY A 63 1.46 -9.63 7.99
CA GLY A 63 0.57 -9.97 6.88
C GLY A 63 -0.13 -8.73 6.29
N LEU A 64 -0.57 -7.81 7.14
CA LEU A 64 -1.18 -6.55 6.69
C LEU A 64 -0.19 -5.65 5.97
N LYS A 65 1.06 -5.55 6.42
CA LYS A 65 2.12 -4.81 5.72
C LYS A 65 2.38 -5.40 4.34
N THR A 66 2.51 -6.73 4.22
CA THR A 66 2.68 -7.40 2.92
C THR A 66 1.51 -7.13 1.98
N ALA A 67 0.27 -7.22 2.48
CA ALA A 67 -0.91 -6.90 1.66
C ALA A 67 -0.93 -5.43 1.22
N THR A 68 -0.48 -4.52 2.09
CA THR A 68 -0.38 -3.09 1.83
C THR A 68 0.72 -2.74 0.82
N ASP A 69 1.83 -3.47 0.82
CA ASP A 69 2.85 -3.35 -0.22
C ASP A 69 2.28 -3.74 -1.58
N GLY A 70 1.44 -4.78 -1.66
CA GLY A 70 0.74 -5.15 -2.88
C GLY A 70 -0.15 -4.04 -3.45
N ILE A 71 -0.72 -3.17 -2.61
CA ILE A 71 -1.46 -1.97 -3.07
C ILE A 71 -0.50 -0.99 -3.77
N GLY A 72 0.71 -0.82 -3.24
CA GLY A 72 1.77 -0.01 -3.86
C GLY A 72 2.19 -0.57 -5.20
N ASP A 73 2.45 -1.87 -5.28
CA ASP A 73 2.82 -2.57 -6.51
C ASP A 73 1.77 -2.36 -7.62
N MET A 74 0.48 -2.36 -7.26
CA MET A 74 -0.59 -2.05 -8.22
C MET A 74 -0.55 -0.60 -8.70
N GLY A 75 -0.27 0.34 -7.79
CA GLY A 75 -0.07 1.75 -8.15
C GLY A 75 1.11 1.95 -9.11
N GLU A 76 2.23 1.28 -8.86
CA GLU A 76 3.41 1.29 -9.74
C GLU A 76 3.12 0.64 -11.09
N ALA A 77 2.42 -0.50 -11.11
CA ALA A 77 2.02 -1.16 -12.34
C ALA A 77 1.16 -0.24 -13.24
N LEU A 78 0.22 0.51 -12.65
CA LEU A 78 -0.58 1.49 -13.40
C LEU A 78 0.28 2.60 -14.01
N LYS A 79 1.26 3.13 -13.25
CA LYS A 79 2.22 4.12 -13.77
C LYS A 79 3.07 3.57 -14.91
N GLY A 80 3.57 2.33 -14.78
CA GLY A 80 4.34 1.67 -15.82
C GLY A 80 3.54 1.44 -17.09
N MET A 81 2.27 1.02 -16.96
CA MET A 81 1.37 0.88 -18.11
C MET A 81 1.12 2.23 -18.80
N MET A 82 0.87 3.30 -18.05
CA MET A 82 0.71 4.65 -18.62
C MET A 82 1.92 5.06 -19.45
N GLN A 83 3.13 4.88 -18.93
CA GLN A 83 4.38 5.22 -19.63
C GLN A 83 4.53 4.43 -20.92
N ALA A 84 4.28 3.12 -20.88
CA ALA A 84 4.39 2.25 -22.05
C ALA A 84 3.40 2.65 -23.17
N ILE A 85 2.16 3.02 -22.81
CA ILE A 85 1.16 3.46 -23.79
C ILE A 85 1.53 4.84 -24.36
N GLN A 86 2.01 5.78 -23.53
CA GLN A 86 2.48 7.10 -24.01
C GLN A 86 3.63 6.98 -25.01
N GLU A 87 4.57 6.07 -24.78
CA GLU A 87 5.66 5.78 -25.70
C GLU A 87 5.18 5.18 -27.02
N LEU A 88 4.22 4.24 -26.95
CA LEU A 88 3.62 3.63 -28.14
C LEU A 88 2.88 4.67 -29.00
N ASP A 89 2.08 5.52 -28.36
CA ASP A 89 1.32 6.58 -29.02
C ASP A 89 2.26 7.59 -29.71
N SER A 90 3.32 8.00 -29.01
CA SER A 90 4.32 8.93 -29.57
C SER A 90 4.99 8.37 -30.83
N LYS A 91 5.24 7.06 -30.87
CA LYS A 91 5.79 6.38 -32.07
C LYS A 91 4.79 6.33 -33.22
N MET A 92 3.52 6.05 -32.95
CA MET A 92 2.47 5.98 -33.98
C MET A 92 2.07 7.36 -34.52
N ALA A 93 2.14 8.41 -33.70
CA ALA A 93 1.84 9.77 -34.14
C ALA A 93 2.96 10.38 -35.00
N GLY A 94 4.19 9.85 -34.87
CA GLY A 94 5.35 10.24 -35.67
C GLY A 94 5.54 9.42 -36.97
N SER A 95 4.69 8.41 -37.21
CA SER A 95 4.73 7.52 -38.39
C SER A 95 3.66 7.84 -39.43
#